data_AF-A0A955K0K0-F1
#
_entry.id   AF-A0A955K0K0-F1
#
_cell.length_a   1.000
_cell.length_b   1.000
_cell.length_c   1.000
_cell.angle_alpha   90.00
_cell.angle_beta   90.00
_cell.angle_gamma   90.00
#
_symmetry.space_group_name_H-M   'P 1'
#
loop_
_entity.id
_entity.type
_entity.pdbx_description
1 polymer ?
#
loop_
_entity_poly.entity_id
_entity_poly.type
_entity_poly.pdbx_seq_one_letter_code
_entity_poly.pdbx_strand_id
1 'polypeptide(L)'
;MSLQNNSSQVPNQTANITPAHPGAENNQIPKKNYNLFFLGFRVGLAALLATNSIVAFVDPESFKSLLESNFIGGQLPAGLLDIMVIFAGINDAVLAVLVLINKWKHIVYLWIGLWFALIAGVKITNLIF
;
A
#
# COMPACT_ATOMS: atom_id res chain seq x y z
N MET A 1 -22.42 50.65 77.64
CA MET A 1 -21.10 50.02 77.79
C MET A 1 -21.27 48.56 77.43
N SER A 2 -21.04 48.23 76.16
CA SER A 2 -21.23 46.90 75.59
C SER A 2 -20.06 46.66 74.65
N LEU A 3 -19.13 45.82 75.11
CA LEU A 3 -17.91 45.45 74.40
C LEU A 3 -18.27 44.43 73.32
N GLN A 4 -18.13 44.81 72.06
CA GLN A 4 -18.28 43.91 70.93
C GLN A 4 -16.96 43.15 70.76
N ASN A 5 -16.98 41.88 71.16
CA ASN A 5 -15.87 40.93 71.05
C ASN A 5 -15.64 40.61 69.57
N ASN A 6 -14.56 41.15 68.99
CA ASN A 6 -14.19 40.94 67.60
C ASN A 6 -13.29 39.71 67.51
N SER A 7 -13.90 38.56 67.24
CA SER A 7 -13.22 37.29 67.02
C SER A 7 -12.30 37.40 65.80
N SER A 8 -10.99 37.43 66.05
CA SER A 8 -9.97 37.37 65.00
C SER A 8 -10.07 36.02 64.28
N GLN A 9 -10.60 36.02 63.06
CA GLN A 9 -10.51 34.86 62.19
C GLN A 9 -9.06 34.71 61.72
N VAL A 10 -8.41 33.66 62.24
CA VAL A 10 -7.15 33.14 61.71
C VAL A 10 -7.41 32.66 60.28
N PRO A 11 -6.65 33.11 59.26
CA PRO A 11 -6.75 32.53 57.94
C PRO A 11 -6.23 31.09 58.02
N ASN A 12 -7.12 30.14 57.84
CA ASN A 12 -6.75 28.75 57.67
C ASN A 12 -5.96 28.65 56.35
N GLN A 13 -4.63 28.65 56.44
CA GLN A 13 -3.76 28.33 55.33
C GLN A 13 -3.85 26.83 55.07
N THR A 14 -4.95 26.42 54.42
CA THR A 14 -4.98 25.13 53.74
C THR A 14 -4.07 25.28 52.53
N ALA A 15 -2.79 24.98 52.73
CA ALA A 15 -1.84 24.79 51.65
C ALA A 15 -2.47 23.76 50.70
N ASN A 16 -2.96 24.24 49.55
CA ASN A 16 -3.37 23.39 48.44
C ASN A 16 -2.09 22.81 47.82
N ILE A 17 -1.51 21.83 48.50
CA ILE A 17 -0.46 20.98 47.94
C ILE A 17 -1.21 20.00 47.04
N THR A 18 -1.48 20.44 45.80
CA THR A 18 -1.80 19.49 44.74
C THR A 18 -0.54 18.66 44.52
N PRO A 19 -0.53 17.34 44.79
CA PRO A 19 0.60 16.52 44.41
C PRO A 19 0.67 16.56 42.88
N ALA A 20 1.76 17.12 42.35
CA ALA A 20 2.09 17.00 40.94
C ALA A 20 2.12 15.51 40.62
N HIS A 21 1.15 15.04 39.85
CA HIS A 21 1.06 13.65 39.44
C HIS A 21 2.28 13.34 38.56
N PRO A 22 3.25 12.52 39.01
CA PRO A 22 4.39 12.13 38.21
C PRO A 22 3.92 10.94 37.36
N GLY A 23 3.27 11.22 36.23
CA GLY A 23 2.65 10.14 35.46
C GLY A 23 2.31 10.45 34.01
N ALA A 24 2.42 11.70 33.55
CA ALA A 24 2.35 12.00 32.12
C ALA A 24 3.73 11.76 31.48
N GLU A 25 4.29 10.57 31.68
CA GLU A 25 5.40 10.09 30.88
C GLU A 25 4.88 9.99 29.45
N ASN A 26 5.39 10.91 28.63
CA ASN A 26 5.14 11.05 27.22
C ASN A 26 5.55 9.75 26.51
N ASN A 27 4.68 8.75 26.54
CA ASN A 27 4.77 7.52 25.76
C ASN A 27 4.47 7.86 24.30
N GLN A 28 5.31 8.70 23.71
CA GLN A 28 5.50 8.77 22.27
C GLN A 28 6.12 7.45 21.86
N ILE A 29 5.25 6.45 21.66
CA ILE A 29 5.57 5.24 20.93
C ILE A 29 6.24 5.74 19.63
N PRO A 30 7.52 5.41 19.38
CA PRO A 30 8.22 5.92 18.22
C PRO A 30 7.38 5.54 16.99
N LYS A 31 6.90 6.54 16.25
CA LYS A 31 6.24 6.34 14.95
C LYS A 31 7.26 5.67 14.06
N LYS A 32 7.27 4.34 14.10
CA LYS A 32 8.25 3.51 13.42
C LYS A 32 8.13 3.78 11.92
N ASN A 33 9.28 4.01 11.27
CA ASN A 33 9.44 4.53 9.92
C ASN A 33 9.04 3.54 8.82
N TYR A 34 7.86 2.91 8.93
CA TYR A 34 7.30 2.03 7.92
C TYR A 34 7.05 2.76 6.59
N ASN A 35 6.95 4.09 6.62
CA ASN A 35 6.70 4.92 5.45
C ASN A 35 7.78 4.77 4.37
N LEU A 36 9.07 4.62 4.74
CA LEU A 36 10.13 4.53 3.74
C LEU A 36 10.13 3.18 3.02
N PHE A 37 9.98 2.08 3.77
CA PHE A 37 9.88 0.74 3.20
C PHE A 37 8.64 0.62 2.31
N PHE A 38 7.48 1.11 2.78
CA PHE A 38 6.24 1.07 2.03
C PHE A 38 6.29 1.94 0.77
N LEU A 39 6.97 3.09 0.85
CA LEU A 39 7.19 3.97 -0.31
C LEU A 39 8.11 3.28 -1.33
N GLY A 40 9.22 2.68 -0.89
CA GLY A 40 10.13 1.94 -1.76
C GLY A 40 9.44 0.76 -2.46
N PHE A 41 8.65 -0.02 -1.71
CA PHE A 41 7.82 -1.08 -2.28
C PHE A 41 6.85 -0.56 -3.33
N ARG A 42 6.16 0.56 -3.03
CA ARG A 42 5.15 1.13 -3.93
C ARG A 42 5.76 1.64 -5.24
N VAL A 43 6.90 2.32 -5.14
CA VAL A 43 7.64 2.81 -6.31
C VAL A 43 8.20 1.64 -7.12
N GLY A 44 8.80 0.64 -6.46
CA GLY A 44 9.32 -0.56 -7.13
C GLY A 44 8.24 -1.35 -7.85
N LEU A 45 7.09 -1.56 -7.20
CA LEU A 45 5.96 -2.26 -7.81
C LEU A 45 5.41 -1.51 -9.03
N ALA A 46 5.26 -0.19 -8.92
CA ALA A 46 4.79 0.61 -10.04
C ALA A 46 5.80 0.68 -11.19
N ALA A 47 7.11 0.72 -10.89
CA ALA A 47 8.14 0.66 -11.91
C ALA A 47 8.11 -0.67 -12.67
N LEU A 48 7.89 -1.79 -11.96
CA LEU A 48 7.74 -3.11 -12.58
C LEU A 48 6.52 -3.14 -13.51
N LEU A 49 5.36 -2.70 -13.04
CA LEU A 49 4.13 -2.61 -13.84
C LEU A 49 4.29 -1.69 -15.05
N ALA A 50 4.91 -0.52 -14.87
CA ALA A 50 5.19 0.40 -15.97
C ALA A 50 6.15 -0.21 -17.00
N THR A 51 7.19 -0.92 -16.54
CA THR A 51 8.14 -1.60 -17.43
C THR A 51 7.44 -2.70 -18.23
N ASN A 52 6.62 -3.53 -17.59
CA ASN A 52 5.82 -4.55 -18.29
C ASN A 52 4.90 -3.93 -19.34
N SER A 53 4.25 -2.83 -18.98
CA SER A 53 3.39 -2.11 -19.92
C SER A 53 4.17 -1.61 -21.13
N ILE A 54 5.33 -0.96 -20.92
CA ILE A 54 6.19 -0.48 -22.01
C ILE A 54 6.65 -1.64 -22.89
N VAL A 55 7.09 -2.75 -22.31
CA VAL A 55 7.53 -3.94 -23.07
C VAL A 55 6.40 -4.48 -23.93
N ALA A 56 5.17 -4.54 -23.40
CA ALA A 56 4.00 -5.00 -24.17
C ALA A 56 3.68 -4.11 -25.38
N PHE A 57 4.09 -2.83 -25.39
CA PHE A 57 3.89 -1.91 -26.53
C PHE A 57 5.11 -1.78 -27.44
N VAL A 58 6.33 -1.87 -26.90
CA VAL A 58 7.59 -1.70 -27.65
C VAL A 58 8.02 -2.99 -28.34
N ASP A 59 7.82 -4.12 -27.66
CA ASP A 59 8.15 -5.44 -28.17
C ASP A 59 7.00 -6.44 -27.90
N PRO A 60 5.85 -6.24 -28.58
CA PRO A 60 4.70 -7.11 -28.41
C PRO A 60 4.98 -8.54 -28.89
N GLU A 61 5.93 -8.74 -29.81
CA GLU A 61 6.26 -10.07 -30.34
C GLU A 61 6.96 -10.94 -29.30
N SER A 62 7.89 -10.40 -28.52
CA SER A 62 8.48 -11.13 -27.39
C SER A 62 7.42 -11.54 -26.37
N PHE A 63 6.45 -10.67 -26.08
CA PHE A 63 5.37 -10.97 -25.15
C PHE A 63 4.38 -12.01 -25.72
N LYS A 64 4.10 -11.92 -27.02
CA LYS A 64 3.28 -12.88 -27.76
C LYS A 64 3.94 -14.26 -27.80
N SER A 65 5.24 -14.33 -28.09
CA SER A 65 6.00 -15.57 -28.06
C SER A 65 5.96 -16.24 -26.68
N LEU A 66 6.03 -15.44 -25.60
CA LEU A 66 5.81 -15.95 -24.25
C LEU A 66 4.40 -16.52 -24.09
N LEU A 67 3.35 -15.82 -24.53
CA LEU A 67 1.97 -16.32 -24.47
C LEU A 67 1.74 -17.57 -25.34
N GLU A 68 2.35 -17.64 -26.52
CA GLU A 68 2.32 -18.78 -27.44
C GLU A 68 3.04 -20.01 -26.87
N SER A 69 4.19 -19.80 -26.23
CA SER A 69 4.96 -20.86 -25.58
C SER A 69 4.27 -21.45 -24.35
N ASN A 70 3.31 -20.73 -23.74
CA ASN A 70 2.50 -21.23 -22.66
C ASN A 70 1.18 -21.79 -23.23
N PHE A 71 0.66 -22.89 -22.66
CA PHE A 71 -0.53 -23.65 -23.10
C PHE A 71 -1.76 -22.83 -23.55
N ILE A 72 -1.88 -21.58 -23.11
CA ILE A 72 -2.93 -20.64 -23.50
C ILE A 72 -2.82 -20.25 -24.98
N GLY A 73 -1.62 -20.00 -25.54
CA GLY A 73 -1.48 -19.51 -26.91
C GLY A 73 -1.61 -20.57 -28.01
N GLY A 74 -1.35 -21.85 -27.72
CA GLY A 74 -1.47 -22.94 -28.71
C GLY A 74 -2.89 -23.24 -29.20
N GLN A 75 -3.92 -22.81 -28.45
CA GLN A 75 -5.34 -22.97 -28.82
C GLN A 75 -6.03 -21.65 -29.16
N LEU A 76 -5.35 -20.52 -28.97
CA LEU A 76 -5.92 -19.20 -29.18
C LEU A 76 -5.65 -18.72 -30.62
N PRO A 77 -6.66 -18.17 -31.33
CA PRO A 77 -6.44 -17.54 -32.62
C PRO A 77 -5.41 -16.41 -32.50
N ALA A 78 -4.53 -16.26 -33.49
CA ALA A 78 -3.46 -15.25 -33.49
C ALA A 78 -3.95 -13.82 -33.21
N GLY A 79 -5.15 -13.45 -33.68
CA GLY A 79 -5.73 -12.12 -33.41
C GLY A 79 -6.20 -11.93 -31.95
N LEU A 80 -6.51 -13.01 -31.24
CA LEU A 80 -6.91 -12.96 -29.82
C LEU A 80 -5.67 -12.84 -28.92
N LEU A 81 -4.55 -13.42 -29.34
CA LEU A 81 -3.23 -13.20 -28.72
C LEU A 81 -2.84 -11.72 -28.76
N ASP A 82 -2.97 -11.04 -29.90
CA ASP A 82 -2.63 -9.62 -30.03
C ASP A 82 -3.50 -8.75 -29.10
N ILE A 83 -4.80 -9.04 -29.01
CA ILE A 83 -5.71 -8.37 -28.07
C ILE A 83 -5.29 -8.60 -26.62
N MET A 84 -4.86 -9.81 -26.26
CA MET A 84 -4.39 -10.14 -24.91
C MET A 84 -3.12 -9.38 -24.54
N VAL A 85 -2.16 -9.23 -25.47
CA VAL A 85 -0.93 -8.43 -25.23
C VAL A 85 -1.29 -6.96 -24.97
N ILE A 86 -2.16 -6.38 -25.80
CA ILE A 86 -2.63 -5.00 -25.62
C ILE A 86 -3.36 -4.84 -24.30
N PHE A 87 -4.25 -5.77 -23.95
CA PHE A 87 -5.00 -5.75 -22.70
C PHE A 87 -4.06 -5.82 -21.49
N ALA A 88 -3.07 -6.72 -21.51
CA ALA A 88 -2.07 -6.84 -20.45
C ALA A 88 -1.26 -5.53 -20.30
N GLY A 89 -0.82 -4.94 -21.42
CA GLY A 89 -0.10 -3.67 -21.42
C GLY A 89 -0.90 -2.52 -20.84
N ILE A 90 -2.18 -2.39 -21.21
CA ILE A 90 -3.09 -1.37 -20.66
C ILE A 90 -3.35 -1.61 -19.16
N ASN A 91 -3.62 -2.85 -18.77
CA ASN A 91 -3.86 -3.22 -17.37
C ASN A 91 -2.66 -2.83 -16.49
N ASP A 92 -1.45 -3.17 -16.92
CA ASP A 92 -0.24 -2.88 -16.14
C ASP A 92 0.04 -1.35 -16.07
N ALA A 93 -0.22 -0.58 -17.14
CA ALA A 93 -0.16 0.89 -17.10
C ALA A 93 -1.15 1.50 -16.10
N VAL A 94 -2.41 1.06 -16.15
CA VAL A 94 -3.47 1.54 -15.25
C VAL A 94 -3.07 1.23 -13.80
N LEU A 95 -2.59 0.02 -13.53
CA LEU A 95 -2.15 -0.37 -12.20
C LEU A 95 -0.94 0.42 -11.73
N ALA A 96 0.05 0.70 -12.58
CA ALA A 96 1.20 1.54 -12.23
C ALA A 96 0.74 2.93 -11.76
N VAL A 97 -0.17 3.56 -12.50
CA VAL A 97 -0.73 4.87 -12.15
C VAL A 97 -1.55 4.81 -10.86
N LEU A 98 -2.40 3.80 -10.69
CA LEU A 98 -3.23 3.64 -9.48
C LEU A 98 -2.37 3.40 -8.22
N VAL A 99 -1.30 2.62 -8.36
CA VAL A 99 -0.31 2.39 -7.29
C VAL A 99 0.40 3.70 -6.94
N LEU A 100 0.76 4.54 -7.92
CA LEU A 100 1.37 5.86 -7.66
C LEU A 100 0.42 6.81 -6.93
N ILE A 101 -0.84 6.90 -7.38
CA ILE A 101 -1.85 7.81 -6.81
C ILE A 101 -2.29 7.32 -5.42
N ASN A 102 -2.01 6.07 -5.06
CA ASN A 102 -2.38 5.44 -3.78
C ASN A 102 -3.89 5.44 -3.51
N LYS A 103 -4.69 5.57 -4.56
CA LYS A 103 -6.14 5.56 -4.50
C LYS A 103 -6.60 4.11 -4.60
N TRP A 104 -7.51 3.71 -3.71
CA TRP A 104 -8.12 2.37 -3.69
C TRP A 104 -7.11 1.23 -3.45
N LYS A 105 -6.04 1.54 -2.69
CA LYS A 105 -4.89 0.66 -2.40
C LYS A 105 -5.25 -0.82 -2.14
N HIS A 106 -6.29 -1.10 -1.36
CA HIS A 106 -6.69 -2.48 -1.04
C HIS A 106 -7.15 -3.27 -2.28
N ILE A 107 -8.00 -2.66 -3.11
CA ILE A 107 -8.52 -3.27 -4.32
C ILE A 107 -7.40 -3.43 -5.35
N VAL A 108 -6.57 -2.39 -5.50
CA VAL A 108 -5.43 -2.39 -6.42
C VAL A 108 -4.44 -3.50 -6.08
N TYR A 109 -4.05 -3.64 -4.81
CA TYR A 109 -3.12 -4.70 -4.41
C TYR A 109 -3.72 -6.11 -4.52
N LEU A 110 -5.01 -6.28 -4.23
CA LEU A 110 -5.71 -7.55 -4.48
C LEU A 110 -5.73 -7.89 -5.97
N TRP A 111 -6.00 -6.92 -6.83
CA TRP A 111 -6.01 -7.11 -8.27
C TRP A 111 -4.63 -7.43 -8.82
N ILE A 112 -3.59 -6.71 -8.38
CA ILE A 112 -2.19 -7.02 -8.70
C ILE A 112 -1.86 -8.45 -8.26
N GLY A 113 -2.20 -8.83 -7.03
CA GLY A 113 -1.97 -10.18 -6.54
C GLY A 113 -2.67 -11.25 -7.38
N LEU A 114 -3.93 -11.03 -7.76
CA LEU A 114 -4.69 -11.93 -8.62
C LEU A 114 -4.06 -12.05 -10.02
N TRP A 115 -3.63 -10.92 -10.59
CA TRP A 115 -2.99 -10.88 -11.90
C TRP A 115 -1.66 -11.63 -11.92
N PHE A 116 -0.80 -11.39 -10.92
CA PHE A 116 0.46 -12.13 -10.77
C PHE A 116 0.23 -13.61 -10.50
N ALA A 117 -0.78 -13.97 -9.71
CA ALA A 117 -1.12 -15.37 -9.45
C ALA A 117 -1.56 -16.09 -10.73
N LEU A 118 -2.34 -15.41 -11.58
CA LEU A 118 -2.76 -15.93 -12.88
C LEU A 118 -1.54 -16.16 -13.78
N ILE A 119 -0.66 -15.17 -13.94
CA ILE A 119 0.56 -15.30 -14.74
C ILE A 119 1.48 -16.39 -14.18
N ALA A 120 1.65 -16.46 -12.86
CA ALA A 120 2.46 -17.49 -12.22
C ALA A 120 1.89 -18.89 -12.45
N GLY A 121 0.56 -19.06 -12.36
CA GLY A 121 -0.12 -20.32 -12.66
C GLY A 121 0.12 -20.79 -14.09
N VAL A 122 0.04 -19.87 -15.06
CA VAL A 122 0.36 -20.15 -16.47
C VAL A 122 1.80 -20.64 -16.63
N LYS A 123 2.78 -19.94 -16.02
CA LYS A 123 4.19 -20.34 -16.08
C LYS A 123 4.47 -21.69 -15.42
N ILE A 124 3.89 -21.94 -14.25
CA ILE A 124 4.07 -23.22 -13.53
C ILE A 124 3.49 -24.37 -14.35
N THR A 125 2.34 -24.16 -14.98
CA THR A 125 1.72 -25.17 -15.84
C THR A 125 2.65 -25.53 -17.01
N ASN A 126 3.28 -24.53 -17.63
CA ASN A 126 4.25 -24.74 -18.72
C ASN A 126 5.59 -25.38 -18.28
N LEU A 127 5.91 -25.38 -16.99
CA LEU A 127 7.09 -26.09 -16.47
C LEU A 127 6.80 -27.57 -16.17
N ILE A 128 5.53 -27.92 -15.97
CA ILE A 128 5.09 -29.25 -15.56
C ILE A 128 4.69 -30.11 -16.77
N PHE A 129 4.13 -29.50 -17.81
CA PHE A 129 3.69 -30.15 -19.05
C PHE A 129 4.62 -29.80 -20.20
#